data_AF-A0ABD3ABJ0-F1
#
_entry.id   AF-A0ABD3ABJ0-F1
#
_cell.length_a   1.000
_cell.length_b   1.000
_cell.length_c   1.000
_cell.angle_alpha   90.00
_cell.angle_beta   90.00
_cell.angle_gamma   90.00
#
_symmetry.space_group_name_H-M   'P 1'
#
loop_
_entity.id
_entity.type
_entity.pdbx_description
1 polymer ?
#
loop_
_entity_poly.entity_id
_entity_poly.type
_entity_poly.pdbx_seq_one_letter_code
_entity_poly.pdbx_strand_id
1 'polypeptide(L)'
;MLSDRMHIWGNQVILIKDFNDILDSSEKRGGRPRTKGYFRVFTDFLIHNSLVDVGFKGRIWTWANYWDGLGLIEERLDRTFVNHLWILMYNAAGLSHNPNKSSGHMMLLLDTKTNTFYHKKRFIFYQRWLNCSRVTDIVVRL
;
A
#
# COMPACT_ATOMS: atom_id res chain seq x y z
N MET A 1 1.14 -1.21 23.23
CA MET A 1 0.39 -1.77 22.09
C MET A 1 -0.24 -0.64 21.26
N LEU A 2 -0.75 -0.93 20.05
CA LEU A 2 -1.42 0.08 19.21
C LEU A 2 -2.61 0.71 19.96
N SER A 3 -3.34 -0.11 20.73
CA SER A 3 -4.37 0.29 21.69
C SER A 3 -3.95 1.44 22.62
N ASP A 4 -2.72 1.40 23.15
CA ASP A 4 -2.18 2.45 24.04
C ASP A 4 -1.91 3.76 23.30
N ARG A 5 -1.94 3.79 21.96
CA ARG A 5 -1.80 5.03 21.17
C ARG A 5 -3.11 5.50 20.58
N MET A 6 -4.11 4.62 20.46
CA MET A 6 -5.42 4.97 19.88
C MET A 6 -6.13 6.08 20.65
N HIS A 7 -5.97 6.15 21.99
CA HIS A 7 -6.56 7.23 22.79
C HIS A 7 -6.01 8.63 22.43
N ILE A 8 -4.83 8.71 21.80
CA ILE A 8 -4.20 9.96 21.34
C ILE A 8 -4.68 10.34 19.94
N TRP A 9 -4.91 9.34 19.08
CA TRP A 9 -5.25 9.54 17.66
C TRP A 9 -6.76 9.72 17.42
N GLY A 10 -7.56 9.47 18.45
CA GLY A 10 -9.02 9.49 18.35
C GLY A 10 -9.59 8.16 17.87
N ASN A 11 -10.92 8.16 17.66
CA ASN A 11 -11.66 6.92 17.50
C ASN A 11 -11.66 6.38 16.06
N GLN A 12 -11.29 7.17 15.05
CA GLN A 12 -11.15 6.67 13.66
C GLN A 12 -9.69 6.39 13.37
N VAL A 13 -9.37 5.13 13.03
CA VAL A 13 -7.99 4.70 12.80
C VAL A 13 -7.83 4.15 11.40
N ILE A 14 -6.74 4.58 10.76
CA ILE A 14 -6.24 4.02 9.51
C ILE A 14 -4.73 3.78 9.64
N LEU A 15 -4.28 2.61 9.21
CA LEU A 15 -2.88 2.24 9.08
C LEU A 15 -2.59 1.98 7.61
N ILE A 16 -1.72 2.78 6.99
CA ILE A 16 -1.26 2.58 5.61
C ILE A 16 0.26 2.44 5.65
N LYS A 17 0.77 1.24 5.36
CA LYS A 17 2.20 0.97 5.48
C LYS A 17 2.62 -0.29 4.72
N ASP A 18 3.92 -0.38 4.46
CA ASP A 18 4.64 -1.64 4.33
C ASP A 18 4.76 -2.33 5.70
N PHE A 19 4.10 -3.48 5.85
CA PHE A 19 4.14 -4.30 7.06
C PHE A 19 5.25 -5.34 7.05
N ASN A 20 5.87 -5.60 5.89
CA ASN A 20 6.79 -6.73 5.67
C ASN A 20 6.21 -8.10 6.11
N ASP A 21 4.88 -8.25 6.11
CA ASP A 21 4.19 -9.47 6.49
C ASP A 21 2.94 -9.73 5.62
N ILE A 22 2.54 -11.00 5.54
CA ILE A 22 1.40 -11.49 4.76
C ILE A 22 0.44 -12.27 5.67
N LEU A 23 -0.86 -12.27 5.33
CA LEU A 23 -1.91 -12.90 6.13
C LEU A 23 -2.17 -14.35 5.76
N ASP A 24 -1.83 -14.75 4.53
CA ASP A 24 -1.93 -16.14 4.11
C ASP A 24 -1.03 -16.43 2.90
N SER A 25 -1.01 -17.70 2.49
CA SER A 25 -0.15 -18.17 1.41
C SER A 25 -0.53 -17.65 0.03
N SER A 26 -1.78 -17.24 -0.21
CA SER A 26 -2.22 -16.68 -1.49
C SER A 26 -1.55 -15.34 -1.81
N GLU A 27 -1.03 -14.68 -0.77
CA GLU A 27 -0.40 -13.37 -0.84
C GLU A 27 1.10 -13.45 -1.13
N LYS A 28 1.60 -14.66 -1.40
CA LYS A 28 2.96 -14.94 -1.84
C LYS A 28 2.96 -15.79 -3.10
N ARG A 29 3.80 -15.41 -4.06
CA ARG A 29 4.12 -16.21 -5.24
C ARG A 29 5.63 -16.40 -5.35
N GLY A 30 6.04 -17.64 -5.60
CA GLY A 30 7.46 -18.02 -5.69
C GLY A 30 8.17 -18.09 -4.32
N GLY A 31 9.45 -18.48 -4.35
CA GLY A 31 10.26 -18.66 -3.16
C GLY A 31 9.78 -19.78 -2.24
N ARG A 32 10.20 -19.75 -0.97
CA ARG A 32 9.81 -20.75 0.03
C ARG A 32 8.39 -20.46 0.56
N PRO A 33 7.52 -21.48 0.68
CA PRO A 33 6.21 -21.31 1.29
C PRO A 33 6.37 -21.00 2.79
N ARG A 34 5.47 -20.16 3.33
CA ARG A 34 5.40 -19.90 4.78
C ARG A 34 4.49 -20.94 5.44
N THR A 35 4.83 -21.33 6.66
CA THR A 35 3.99 -22.24 7.46
C THR A 35 2.78 -21.49 8.02
N LYS A 36 1.69 -22.20 8.32
CA LYS A 36 0.46 -21.59 8.87
C LYS A 36 0.70 -20.81 10.16
N GLY A 37 1.67 -21.22 10.98
CA GLY A 37 2.02 -20.54 12.23
C GLY A 37 2.60 -19.14 12.02
N TYR A 38 3.21 -18.87 10.86
CA TYR A 38 3.80 -17.57 10.53
C TYR A 38 2.74 -16.47 10.46
N PHE A 39 1.59 -16.78 9.83
CA PHE A 39 0.51 -15.82 9.62
C PHE A 39 -0.23 -15.44 10.90
N ARG A 40 -0.13 -16.28 11.93
CA ARG A 40 -0.90 -16.14 13.16
C ARG A 40 -0.57 -14.85 13.91
N VAL A 41 0.71 -14.49 13.99
CA VAL A 41 1.13 -13.29 14.73
C VAL A 41 0.51 -12.03 14.11
N PHE A 42 0.56 -11.90 12.79
CA PHE A 42 0.01 -10.74 12.12
C PHE A 42 -1.53 -10.73 12.14
N THR A 43 -2.15 -11.90 11.98
CA THR A 43 -3.61 -12.06 12.08
C THR A 43 -4.11 -11.70 13.49
N ASP A 44 -3.46 -12.21 14.54
CA ASP A 44 -3.80 -11.94 15.93
C ASP A 44 -3.63 -10.44 16.26
N PHE A 45 -2.61 -9.78 15.70
CA PHE A 45 -2.44 -8.33 15.83
C PHE A 45 -3.64 -7.55 15.26
N LEU A 46 -4.13 -7.91 14.07
CA LEU A 46 -5.28 -7.24 13.47
C LEU A 46 -6.57 -7.48 14.25
N ILE A 47 -6.81 -8.74 14.65
CA ILE A 47 -7.98 -9.12 15.45
C ILE A 47 -7.98 -8.38 16.79
N HIS A 48 -6.86 -8.38 17.51
CA HIS A 48 -6.75 -7.72 18.81
C HIS A 48 -7.04 -6.22 18.74
N ASN A 49 -6.73 -5.58 17.61
CA ASN A 49 -6.97 -4.15 17.42
C ASN A 49 -8.27 -3.84 16.64
N SER A 50 -9.11 -4.85 16.36
CA SER A 50 -10.35 -4.70 15.58
C SER A 50 -10.14 -3.97 14.24
N LEU A 51 -9.04 -4.32 13.56
CA LEU A 51 -8.65 -3.76 12.28
C LEU A 51 -9.02 -4.71 11.15
N VAL A 52 -9.51 -4.14 10.05
CA VAL A 52 -9.90 -4.87 8.84
C VAL A 52 -9.19 -4.31 7.62
N ASP A 53 -8.85 -5.18 6.68
CA ASP A 53 -8.24 -4.78 5.40
C ASP A 53 -9.29 -4.04 4.57
N VAL A 54 -8.95 -2.86 4.03
CA VAL A 54 -9.86 -2.05 3.20
C VAL A 54 -10.15 -2.72 1.85
N GLY A 55 -9.36 -3.73 1.46
CA GLY A 55 -9.37 -4.28 0.12
C GLY A 55 -8.67 -3.34 -0.86
N PHE A 56 -8.68 -3.70 -2.14
CA PHE A 56 -7.97 -2.96 -3.19
C PHE A 56 -8.49 -3.29 -4.59
N LYS A 57 -8.19 -2.40 -5.53
CA LYS A 57 -8.28 -2.62 -6.98
C LYS A 57 -6.87 -2.76 -7.57
N GLY A 58 -6.69 -3.71 -8.49
CA GLY A 58 -5.40 -3.95 -9.17
C GLY A 58 -4.75 -5.27 -8.77
N ARG A 59 -3.42 -5.35 -8.89
CA ARG A 59 -2.65 -6.57 -8.58
C ARG A 59 -2.61 -6.84 -7.08
N ILE A 60 -2.67 -8.11 -6.69
CA ILE A 60 -2.60 -8.53 -5.27
C ILE A 60 -1.23 -8.26 -4.65
N TRP A 61 -0.15 -8.61 -5.34
CA TRP A 61 1.21 -8.41 -4.83
C TRP A 61 1.62 -6.95 -4.97
N THR A 62 2.17 -6.39 -3.89
CA THR A 62 2.64 -5.01 -3.85
C THR A 62 4.15 -4.93 -3.87
N TRP A 63 4.86 -6.05 -3.71
CA TRP A 63 6.31 -6.12 -3.77
C TRP A 63 6.76 -7.25 -4.69
N ALA A 64 7.85 -7.03 -5.41
CA ALA A 64 8.60 -8.05 -6.13
C ALA A 64 10.11 -7.82 -5.99
N ASN A 65 10.89 -8.90 -5.93
CA ASN A 65 12.34 -8.82 -5.84
C ASN A 65 13.00 -8.31 -7.13
N TYR A 66 12.46 -8.64 -8.31
CA TYR A 66 13.03 -8.34 -9.63
C TYR A 66 14.53 -8.65 -9.77
N TRP A 67 15.03 -9.65 -9.05
CA TRP A 67 16.43 -10.07 -9.13
C TRP A 67 16.63 -11.06 -10.27
N ASP A 68 17.60 -10.77 -11.14
CA ASP A 68 17.95 -11.64 -12.26
C ASP A 68 18.46 -13.00 -11.78
N GLY A 69 17.98 -14.08 -12.39
CA GLY A 69 18.46 -15.45 -12.15
C GLY A 69 18.01 -16.12 -10.85
N LEU A 70 17.32 -15.42 -9.94
CA LEU A 70 16.91 -15.98 -8.62
C LEU A 70 15.44 -16.40 -8.53
N GLY A 71 14.72 -16.32 -9.65
CA GLY A 71 13.28 -16.58 -9.72
C GLY A 71 12.45 -15.40 -9.20
N LEU A 72 11.29 -15.18 -9.81
CA LEU A 72 10.38 -14.12 -9.41
C LEU A 72 9.71 -14.49 -8.08
N ILE A 73 9.90 -13.63 -7.08
CA ILE A 73 9.18 -13.69 -5.81
C ILE A 73 8.34 -12.43 -5.70
N GLU A 74 7.05 -12.61 -5.42
CA GLU A 74 6.10 -11.53 -5.21
C GLU A 74 5.36 -11.72 -3.90
N GLU A 75 5.16 -10.64 -3.16
CA GLU A 75 4.46 -10.63 -1.87
C GLU A 75 3.54 -9.40 -1.75
N ARG A 76 2.45 -9.51 -0.98
CA ARG A 76 1.60 -8.37 -0.63
C ARG A 76 2.00 -7.81 0.74
N LEU A 77 2.98 -6.92 0.74
CA LEU A 77 3.59 -6.35 1.95
C LEU A 77 2.98 -5.00 2.35
N ASP A 78 2.49 -4.24 1.38
CA ASP A 78 1.90 -2.91 1.57
C ASP A 78 0.38 -3.05 1.73
N ARG A 79 -0.17 -2.51 2.82
CA ARG A 79 -1.61 -2.62 3.13
C ARG A 79 -2.21 -1.38 3.75
N THR A 80 -3.53 -1.33 3.68
CA THR A 80 -4.37 -0.40 4.42
C THR A 80 -5.32 -1.16 5.33
N PHE A 81 -5.18 -0.94 6.64
CA PHE A 81 -6.11 -1.45 7.64
C PHE A 81 -6.84 -0.32 8.35
N VAL A 82 -8.12 -0.54 8.64
CA VAL A 82 -8.98 0.46 9.26
C VAL A 82 -9.82 -0.16 10.35
N ASN A 83 -10.30 0.67 11.29
CA ASN A 83 -11.32 0.23 12.23
C ASN A 83 -12.73 0.52 11.70
N HIS A 84 -13.74 -0.05 12.37
CA HIS A 84 -15.14 0.08 11.95
C HIS A 84 -15.63 1.54 11.88
N LEU A 85 -15.20 2.41 12.79
CA LEU A 85 -15.59 3.81 12.81
C LEU A 85 -15.07 4.58 11.61
N TRP A 86 -13.86 4.24 11.13
CA TRP A 86 -13.34 4.81 9.90
C TRP A 86 -14.18 4.39 8.68
N ILE A 87 -14.59 3.12 8.60
CA ILE A 87 -15.44 2.61 7.50
C ILE A 87 -16.79 3.35 7.46
N LEU A 88 -17.42 3.59 8.62
CA LEU A 88 -18.68 4.33 8.67
C LEU A 88 -18.55 5.75 8.13
N MET A 89 -17.42 6.41 8.40
CA MET A 89 -17.16 7.77 7.93
C MET A 89 -16.77 7.83 6.45
N TYR A 90 -16.04 6.83 5.96
CA TYR A 90 -15.49 6.78 4.60
C TYR A 90 -16.00 5.54 3.84
N ASN A 91 -17.31 5.32 3.88
CA ASN A 91 -17.96 4.12 3.32
C ASN A 91 -17.78 3.97 1.79
N ALA A 92 -17.46 5.06 1.10
CA ALA A 92 -17.25 5.10 -0.33
C ALA A 92 -15.76 5.14 -0.70
N ALA A 93 -14.86 4.93 0.27
CA ALA A 93 -13.44 4.92 0.01
C ALA A 93 -13.02 3.72 -0.85
N GLY A 94 -12.01 3.93 -1.69
CA GLY A 94 -11.42 2.90 -2.52
C GLY A 94 -9.90 2.96 -2.47
N LEU A 95 -9.26 1.79 -2.42
CA LEU A 95 -7.82 1.65 -2.52
C LEU A 95 -7.45 1.06 -3.90
N SER A 96 -6.35 1.53 -4.49
CA SER A 96 -5.78 0.94 -5.70
C SER A 96 -4.28 0.75 -5.59
N HIS A 97 -3.78 -0.33 -6.20
CA HIS A 97 -2.35 -0.61 -6.32
C HIS A 97 -1.86 -0.14 -7.68
N ASN A 98 -0.98 0.86 -7.67
CA ASN A 98 -0.43 1.45 -8.89
C ASN A 98 1.03 0.99 -9.09
N PRO A 99 1.39 0.45 -10.27
CA PRO A 99 2.76 0.03 -10.53
C PRO A 99 3.72 1.22 -10.40
N ASN A 100 4.78 1.04 -9.61
CA ASN A 100 5.90 1.96 -9.60
C ASN A 100 7.06 1.33 -10.36
N LYS A 101 7.58 2.01 -11.39
CA LYS A 101 8.66 1.48 -12.24
C LYS A 101 10.05 1.57 -11.59
N SER A 102 10.18 2.30 -10.48
CA SER A 102 11.48 2.57 -9.85
C SER A 102 11.71 1.82 -8.53
N SER A 103 10.71 1.08 -8.04
CA SER A 103 10.82 0.27 -6.83
C SER A 103 10.25 -1.13 -7.05
N GLY A 104 10.79 -2.12 -6.34
CA GLY A 104 10.13 -3.42 -6.22
C GLY A 104 8.72 -3.31 -5.64
N HIS A 105 8.41 -2.21 -4.94
CA HIS A 105 7.10 -1.90 -4.37
C HIS A 105 6.13 -1.23 -5.35
N MET A 106 4.82 -1.38 -5.09
CA MET A 106 3.72 -0.65 -5.71
C MET A 106 3.27 0.52 -4.84
N MET A 107 2.72 1.55 -5.46
CA MET A 107 2.13 2.68 -4.75
C MET A 107 0.68 2.35 -4.34
N LEU A 108 0.38 2.54 -3.05
CA LEU A 108 -0.99 2.52 -2.55
C LEU A 108 -1.65 3.88 -2.75
N LEU A 109 -2.76 3.92 -3.49
CA LEU A 109 -3.57 5.12 -3.65
C LEU A 109 -4.94 4.91 -2.98
N LEU A 110 -5.15 5.60 -1.86
CA LEU A 110 -6.42 5.65 -1.16
C LEU A 110 -7.19 6.91 -1.57
N ASP A 111 -8.39 6.71 -2.09
CA ASP A 111 -9.35 7.77 -2.38
C ASP A 111 -10.52 7.66 -1.39
N THR A 112 -10.71 8.69 -0.58
CA THR A 112 -11.80 8.77 0.41
C THR A 112 -13.04 9.50 -0.12
N LYS A 113 -12.99 10.02 -1.35
CA LYS A 113 -14.06 10.82 -1.98
C LYS A 113 -14.36 10.29 -3.39
N THR A 114 -15.18 9.25 -3.50
CA THR A 114 -15.64 8.79 -4.81
C THR A 114 -16.73 9.68 -5.43
N ASN A 115 -17.15 10.77 -4.78
CA ASN A 115 -17.98 11.81 -5.40
C ASN A 115 -17.10 12.99 -5.85
N THR A 116 -17.00 13.14 -7.16
CA THR A 116 -16.05 13.96 -7.90
C THR A 116 -16.02 15.44 -7.51
N PHE A 117 -14.86 15.91 -7.04
CA PHE A 117 -14.44 17.28 -7.29
C PHE A 117 -13.18 17.23 -8.15
N TYR A 118 -13.27 17.75 -9.37
CA TYR A 118 -12.10 17.97 -10.24
C TYR A 118 -11.18 19.00 -9.58
N HIS A 119 -10.24 18.54 -8.77
CA HIS A 119 -9.16 19.39 -8.29
C HIS A 119 -8.20 19.65 -9.46
N LYS A 120 -7.86 20.93 -9.71
CA LYS A 120 -6.75 21.29 -10.61
C LYS A 120 -5.51 20.52 -10.15
N LYS A 121 -5.00 19.60 -10.99
CA LYS A 121 -3.76 18.88 -10.70
C LYS A 121 -2.65 19.91 -10.53
N ARG A 122 -1.98 19.90 -9.37
CA ARG A 122 -0.74 20.67 -9.18
C ARG A 122 0.35 19.98 -9.99
N PHE A 123 1.08 20.76 -10.78
CA PHE A 123 2.30 20.28 -11.40
C PHE A 123 3.33 20.01 -10.29
N ILE A 124 3.85 18.79 -10.22
CA ILE A 124 4.92 18.40 -9.31
C ILE A 124 6.11 18.00 -10.20
N PHE A 125 7.23 18.67 -10.00
CA PHE A 125 8.49 18.37 -10.66
C PHE A 125 9.44 17.71 -9.66
N TYR A 126 9.96 16.53 -10.01
CA TYR A 126 11.00 15.88 -9.22
C TYR A 126 12.37 16.16 -9.85
N GLN A 127 13.33 16.65 -9.06
CA GLN A 127 14.68 16.96 -9.54
C GLN A 127 15.37 15.77 -10.24
N ARG A 128 15.07 14.53 -9.82
CA ARG A 128 15.58 13.31 -10.45
C ARG A 128 15.16 13.15 -11.92
N TRP A 129 14.10 13.81 -12.36
CA TRP A 129 13.68 13.79 -13.77
C TRP A 129 14.68 14.48 -14.68
N LEU A 130 15.52 15.39 -14.18
CA LEU A 130 16.64 15.99 -14.93
C LEU A 130 17.70 14.96 -15.35
N ASN A 131 17.74 13.80 -14.70
CA ASN A 131 18.69 12.73 -15.05
C ASN A 131 18.13 11.78 -16.12
N CYS A 132 16.90 12.01 -16.60
CA CYS A 132 16.30 11.24 -17.68
C CYS A 132 16.51 12.00 -18.99
N SER A 133 17.26 11.40 -19.93
CA SER A 133 17.62 12.01 -21.23
C SER A 133 16.40 12.45 -22.06
N ARG A 134 15.23 11.84 -21.85
CA ARG A 134 13.97 12.21 -22.53
C ARG A 134 13.29 13.46 -21.95
N VAL A 135 13.67 13.88 -20.74
CA VAL A 135 13.07 15.03 -20.04
C VAL A 135 13.93 16.28 -20.18
N THR A 136 15.25 16.11 -20.28
CA THR A 136 16.21 17.21 -20.50
C THR A 136 15.89 18.02 -21.75
N ASP A 137 15.38 17.38 -22.82
CA ASP A 137 15.05 18.05 -24.08
C ASP A 137 13.75 18.89 -24.00
N ILE A 138 12.91 18.66 -22.99
CA ILE A 138 11.62 19.35 -22.81
C ILE A 138 11.77 20.59 -21.91
N VAL A 139 12.79 20.61 -21.04
CA VAL A 139 13.08 21.75 -20.16
C VAL A 139 13.98 22.76 -20.89
N VAL A 140 13.48 23.31 -22.01
CA VAL A 140 14.13 24.46 -22.66
C VAL A 140 13.50 25.73 -22.10
N ARG A 141 14.20 26.34 -21.13
CA ARG A 141 14.13 27.74 -20.67
C ARG A 141 12.73 28.36 -20.54
N LEU A 142 12.21 28.40 -19.31
CA LEU A 142 11.43 29.55 -18.85
C LEU A 142 12.36 30.73 -18.58
#